data_AF-A0A0G0PC28-F1
#
_entry.id   AF-A0A0G0PC28-F1
#
_cell.length_a   1.000
_cell.length_b   1.000
_cell.length_c   1.000
_cell.angle_alpha   90.00
_cell.angle_beta   90.00
_cell.angle_gamma   90.00
#
_symmetry.space_group_name_H-M   'P 1'
#
loop_
_entity.id
_entity.type
_entity.pdbx_description
1 polymer ?
#
loop_
_entity_poly.entity_id
_entity_poly.type
_entity_poly.pdbx_seq_one_letter_code
_entity_poly.pdbx_strand_id
1 'polypeptide(L)'
;MASVLFLYLLGKKYWNRQAGVAAAVLGALNPVSIFNDASGMVEPFGMLFLFMALYLWPKKAFLVGVLLVIASMARAEFWLFSLGIIFSILVFTKEHIDKKVFSLISYTILILVYMKYLLNQTGNAFYPIWWNFLGNAAGEWQADIPLTPTQVAVQPIWIGMFIISLIGILYILWKRPPSILVHLLGLGSFLFLGFFVGLTEYIKSYVHYFWVVRIFSLPYLYLALLIAIIFFSFIPKFIPIFGKLRIGWAFVIGIVIATQLSWLVIFSYFEPTKANWDKEVKLAKEIKQIYKGGTVLIHEGDPVMTYALIKYTGLKGKNIEGQMYDPFQYKPFTDRPELFSKWNKDRKLILNWLKKDNIKLLIFHSQRERYLELVKREPGIFKFVKDGEFGLKIYEVKL
;
A
#
# COMPACT_ATOMS: atom_id res chain seq x y z
N MET A 1 -9.58 8.92 -8.33
CA MET A 1 -8.20 9.29 -7.95
C MET A 1 -7.91 10.81 -7.99
N ALA A 2 -7.67 11.45 -6.83
CA ALA A 2 -7.35 12.89 -6.75
C ALA A 2 -5.92 13.25 -7.21
N SER A 3 -4.99 12.30 -7.20
CA SER A 3 -3.60 12.49 -7.66
C SER A 3 -3.51 12.90 -9.14
N VAL A 4 -4.47 12.49 -9.97
CA VAL A 4 -4.58 12.85 -11.40
C VAL A 4 -4.71 14.36 -11.60
N LEU A 5 -5.40 15.07 -10.70
CA LEU A 5 -5.50 16.52 -10.75
C LEU A 5 -4.11 17.17 -10.64
N PHE A 6 -3.30 16.71 -9.70
CA PHE A 6 -1.94 17.23 -9.54
C PHE A 6 -1.02 16.79 -10.67
N LEU A 7 -1.25 15.64 -11.29
CA LEU A 7 -0.58 15.23 -12.52
C LEU A 7 -0.85 16.21 -13.67
N TYR A 8 -2.12 16.60 -13.86
CA TYR A 8 -2.50 17.67 -14.81
C TYR A 8 -1.79 18.98 -14.49
N LEU A 9 -1.84 19.40 -13.23
CA LEU A 9 -1.27 20.68 -12.79
C LEU A 9 0.25 20.72 -12.96
N LEU A 10 0.96 19.63 -12.67
CA LEU A 10 2.41 19.50 -12.90
C LEU A 10 2.75 19.51 -14.39
N GLY A 11 2.01 18.75 -15.21
CA GLY A 11 2.16 18.74 -16.66
C GLY A 11 1.98 20.12 -17.28
N LYS A 12 0.94 20.84 -16.83
CA LYS A 12 0.67 22.23 -17.24
C LYS A 12 1.75 23.20 -16.76
N LYS A 13 2.22 23.08 -15.50
CA LYS A 13 3.18 23.99 -14.86
C LYS A 13 4.54 23.98 -15.55
N TYR A 14 5.04 22.80 -15.91
CA TYR A 14 6.41 22.64 -16.40
C TYR A 14 6.53 22.50 -17.92
N TRP A 15 5.45 22.13 -18.61
CA TRP A 15 5.45 21.96 -20.05
C TRP A 15 4.35 22.80 -20.70
N ASN A 16 3.16 22.23 -20.90
CA ASN A 16 2.03 22.93 -21.48
C ASN A 16 0.69 22.28 -21.11
N ARG A 17 -0.40 22.99 -21.42
CA ARG A 17 -1.76 22.52 -21.09
C ARG A 17 -2.08 21.17 -21.73
N GLN A 18 -1.65 20.91 -22.97
CA GLN A 18 -1.95 19.66 -23.66
C GLN A 18 -1.25 18.46 -23.00
N ALA A 19 0.03 18.60 -22.63
CA ALA A 19 0.75 17.61 -21.85
C ALA A 19 0.06 17.34 -20.50
N GLY A 20 -0.41 18.39 -19.82
CA GLY A 20 -1.20 18.24 -18.60
C GLY A 20 -2.49 17.43 -18.82
N VAL A 21 -3.30 17.77 -19.83
CA VAL A 21 -4.57 17.05 -20.09
C VAL A 21 -4.29 15.60 -20.50
N ALA A 22 -3.33 15.38 -21.39
CA ALA A 22 -2.97 14.03 -21.84
C ALA A 22 -2.46 13.16 -20.68
N ALA A 23 -1.61 13.69 -19.80
CA ALA A 23 -1.13 12.96 -18.62
C ALA A 23 -2.30 12.59 -17.69
N ALA A 24 -3.27 13.50 -17.52
CA ALA A 24 -4.44 13.22 -16.70
C ALA A 24 -5.38 12.18 -17.33
N VAL A 25 -5.60 12.22 -18.64
CA VAL A 25 -6.40 11.19 -19.35
C VAL A 25 -5.73 9.82 -19.21
N LEU A 26 -4.43 9.73 -19.50
CA LEU A 26 -3.66 8.50 -19.38
C LEU A 26 -3.65 7.97 -17.94
N GLY A 27 -3.46 8.85 -16.96
CA GLY A 27 -3.47 8.46 -15.54
C GLY A 27 -4.86 8.04 -15.03
N ALA A 28 -5.91 8.76 -15.42
CA ALA A 28 -7.29 8.47 -14.99
C ALA A 28 -7.82 7.16 -15.58
N LEU A 29 -7.40 6.81 -16.80
CA LEU A 29 -7.86 5.63 -17.52
C LEU A 29 -6.87 4.46 -17.47
N ASN A 30 -5.81 4.57 -16.65
CA ASN A 30 -4.85 3.50 -16.45
C ASN A 30 -5.50 2.38 -15.60
N PRO A 31 -5.70 1.16 -16.12
CA PRO A 31 -6.38 0.09 -15.39
C PRO A 31 -5.73 -0.30 -14.07
N VAL A 32 -4.39 -0.29 -14.00
CA VAL A 32 -3.65 -0.62 -12.78
C VAL A 32 -3.89 0.44 -11.69
N SER A 33 -3.88 1.72 -12.08
CA SER A 33 -4.17 2.82 -11.14
C SER A 33 -5.62 2.79 -10.66
N ILE A 34 -6.57 2.50 -11.56
CA ILE A 34 -7.99 2.33 -11.20
C ILE A 34 -8.17 1.15 -10.25
N PHE A 35 -7.56 0.02 -10.56
CA PHE A 35 -7.62 -1.20 -9.75
C PHE A 35 -7.09 -0.95 -8.33
N ASN A 36 -5.91 -0.34 -8.20
CA ASN A 36 -5.31 -0.04 -6.90
C ASN A 36 -6.12 1.00 -6.09
N ASP A 37 -6.72 2.01 -6.73
CA ASP A 37 -7.62 2.97 -6.08
C ASP A 37 -8.90 2.26 -5.59
N ALA A 38 -9.49 1.41 -6.43
CA ALA A 38 -10.74 0.70 -6.13
C ALA A 38 -10.58 -0.41 -5.07
N SER A 39 -9.39 -1.03 -4.97
CA SER A 39 -9.11 -2.06 -3.98
C SER A 39 -8.83 -1.50 -2.58
N GLY A 40 -8.88 -0.17 -2.41
CA GLY A 40 -8.65 0.47 -1.11
C GLY A 40 -7.20 0.45 -0.65
N MET A 41 -6.23 0.38 -1.58
CA MET A 41 -4.83 0.52 -1.20
C MET A 41 -4.57 1.92 -0.65
N VAL A 42 -3.60 2.05 0.25
CA VAL A 42 -3.17 3.33 0.84
C VAL A 42 -2.26 4.16 -0.08
N GLU A 43 -1.72 3.53 -1.14
CA GLU A 43 -0.80 4.14 -2.09
C GLU A 43 -1.34 5.41 -2.80
N PRO A 44 -2.61 5.47 -3.24
CA PRO A 44 -3.21 6.66 -3.83
C PRO A 44 -3.09 7.92 -2.97
N PHE A 45 -3.19 7.81 -1.65
CA PHE A 45 -2.99 8.92 -0.73
C PHE A 45 -1.53 9.39 -0.71
N GLY A 46 -0.58 8.45 -0.61
CA GLY A 46 0.84 8.78 -0.66
C GLY A 46 1.20 9.56 -1.92
N MET A 47 0.73 9.10 -3.09
CA MET A 47 0.99 9.78 -4.36
C MET A 47 0.31 11.15 -4.46
N LEU A 48 -0.93 11.26 -3.98
CA LEU A 48 -1.65 12.54 -3.93
C LEU A 48 -0.81 13.60 -3.19
N PHE A 49 -0.32 13.25 -2.00
CA PHE A 49 0.45 14.18 -1.18
C PHE A 49 1.84 14.48 -1.75
N LEU A 50 2.52 13.51 -2.36
CA LEU A 50 3.79 13.76 -3.08
C LEU A 50 3.59 14.74 -4.25
N PHE A 51 2.60 14.51 -5.11
CA PHE A 51 2.35 15.40 -6.26
C PHE A 51 1.86 16.78 -5.83
N MET A 52 1.03 16.84 -4.79
CA MET A 52 0.61 18.11 -4.19
C MET A 52 1.81 18.89 -3.63
N ALA A 53 2.73 18.22 -2.93
CA ALA A 53 3.96 18.82 -2.43
C ALA A 53 4.82 19.40 -3.57
N LEU A 54 5.03 18.65 -4.65
CA LEU A 54 5.77 19.13 -5.83
C LEU A 54 5.09 20.32 -6.51
N TYR A 55 3.76 20.31 -6.61
CA TYR A 55 3.01 21.40 -7.24
C TYR A 55 3.11 22.69 -6.42
N LEU A 56 2.95 22.57 -5.09
CA LEU A 56 2.95 23.70 -4.16
C LEU A 56 4.34 24.25 -3.86
N TRP A 57 5.40 23.50 -4.15
CA TRP A 57 6.76 24.00 -4.07
C TRP A 57 7.01 25.09 -5.15
N PRO A 58 7.63 26.23 -4.81
CA PRO A 58 8.06 26.67 -3.46
C PRO A 58 7.01 27.52 -2.71
N LYS A 59 5.85 27.82 -3.32
CA LYS A 59 4.85 28.79 -2.82
C LYS A 59 4.32 28.52 -1.41
N LYS A 60 4.21 27.26 -0.98
CA LYS A 60 3.70 26.87 0.34
C LYS A 60 4.69 25.94 1.06
N ALA A 61 5.90 26.43 1.27
CA ALA A 61 7.04 25.61 1.71
C ALA A 61 6.82 24.85 3.03
N PHE A 62 6.20 25.47 4.04
CA PHE A 62 5.85 24.76 5.28
C PHE A 62 4.88 23.60 5.01
N LEU A 63 3.83 23.85 4.22
CA LEU A 63 2.85 22.82 3.85
C LEU A 63 3.50 21.69 3.03
N VAL A 64 4.52 21.97 2.22
CA VAL A 64 5.29 20.94 1.50
C VAL A 64 5.87 19.92 2.48
N GLY A 65 6.54 20.35 3.57
CA GLY A 65 7.06 19.42 4.56
C GLY A 65 5.97 18.62 5.26
N VAL A 66 4.84 19.25 5.61
CA VAL A 66 3.66 18.56 6.18
C VAL A 66 3.15 17.47 5.24
N LEU A 67 2.94 17.79 3.96
CA LEU A 67 2.42 16.85 2.96
C LEU A 67 3.37 15.67 2.75
N LEU A 68 4.68 15.90 2.77
CA LEU A 68 5.68 14.84 2.65
C LEU A 68 5.66 13.90 3.86
N VAL A 69 5.42 14.40 5.07
CA VAL A 69 5.23 13.53 6.26
C VAL A 69 3.95 12.71 6.14
N ILE A 70 2.83 13.33 5.73
CA ILE A 70 1.58 12.60 5.52
C ILE A 70 1.76 11.51 4.43
N ALA A 71 2.51 11.81 3.36
CA ALA A 71 2.85 10.82 2.34
C ALA A 71 3.65 9.64 2.95
N SER A 72 4.63 9.91 3.80
CA SER A 72 5.42 8.89 4.52
C SER A 72 4.57 8.00 5.42
N MET A 73 3.41 8.46 5.88
CA MET A 73 2.50 7.64 6.69
C MET A 73 1.69 6.64 5.85
N ALA A 74 1.65 6.78 4.52
CA ALA A 74 0.93 5.84 3.66
C ALA A 74 1.62 4.48 3.59
N ARG A 75 2.93 4.45 3.30
CA ARG A 75 3.75 3.22 3.29
C ARG A 75 5.23 3.52 3.55
N ALA A 76 6.01 2.48 3.82
CA ALA A 76 7.45 2.59 4.09
C ALA A 76 8.23 3.23 2.92
N GLU A 77 7.88 2.93 1.67
CA GLU A 77 8.60 3.42 0.49
C GLU A 77 8.43 4.94 0.32
N PHE A 78 7.30 5.49 0.77
CA PHE A 78 7.05 6.92 0.74
C PHE A 78 7.94 7.70 1.72
N TRP A 79 8.51 7.04 2.75
CA TRP A 79 9.57 7.69 3.55
C TRP A 79 10.78 8.01 2.68
N LEU A 80 11.23 7.06 1.86
CA LEU A 80 12.37 7.23 0.97
C LEU A 80 12.07 8.29 -0.09
N PHE A 81 10.87 8.26 -0.69
CA PHE A 81 10.47 9.27 -1.67
C PHE A 81 10.37 10.67 -1.06
N SER A 82 9.77 10.81 0.12
CA SER A 82 9.66 12.09 0.83
C SER A 82 11.02 12.65 1.25
N LEU A 83 11.88 11.82 1.83
CA LEU A 83 13.27 12.19 2.15
C LEU A 83 14.05 12.58 0.90
N GLY A 84 13.90 11.81 -0.18
CA GLY A 84 14.51 12.09 -1.47
C GLY A 84 14.06 13.44 -2.05
N ILE A 85 12.78 13.80 -1.91
CA ILE A 85 12.27 15.11 -2.32
C ILE A 85 12.83 16.22 -1.43
N ILE A 86 12.84 16.07 -0.10
CA ILE A 86 13.44 17.06 0.81
C ILE A 86 14.91 17.29 0.46
N PHE A 87 15.68 16.22 0.31
CA PHE A 87 17.07 16.30 -0.11
C PHE A 87 17.21 17.00 -1.47
N SER A 88 16.37 16.64 -2.44
CA SER A 88 16.40 17.24 -3.77
C SER A 88 16.04 18.73 -3.75
N ILE A 89 15.11 19.14 -2.89
CA ILE A 89 14.77 20.54 -2.66
C ILE A 89 16.01 21.28 -2.11
N LEU A 90 16.66 20.74 -1.08
CA LEU A 90 17.80 21.38 -0.43
C LEU A 90 18.98 21.57 -1.40
N VAL A 91 19.30 20.54 -2.18
CA VAL A 91 20.52 20.50 -3.01
C VAL A 91 20.30 21.09 -4.41
N PHE A 92 19.19 20.78 -5.08
CA PHE A 92 19.05 21.04 -6.51
C PHE A 92 18.21 22.27 -6.85
N THR A 93 17.48 22.83 -5.90
CA THR A 93 16.80 24.12 -6.11
C THR A 93 17.76 25.25 -5.72
N LYS A 94 17.99 26.25 -6.57
CA LYS A 94 19.01 27.28 -6.31
C LYS A 94 18.49 28.44 -5.45
N GLU A 95 17.20 28.70 -5.52
CA GLU A 95 16.56 29.86 -4.88
C GLU A 95 15.78 29.44 -3.62
N HIS A 96 15.43 30.43 -2.79
CA HIS A 96 14.53 30.30 -1.64
C HIS A 96 15.10 29.54 -0.42
N ILE A 97 16.23 30.01 0.12
CA ILE A 97 16.84 29.46 1.34
C ILE A 97 15.84 29.41 2.50
N ASP A 98 15.09 30.49 2.71
CA ASP A 98 13.99 30.59 3.69
C ASP A 98 12.96 29.46 3.52
N LYS A 99 12.51 29.23 2.28
CA LYS A 99 11.50 28.21 1.97
C LYS A 99 12.06 26.80 2.13
N LYS A 100 13.31 26.57 1.74
CA LYS A 100 14.01 25.30 1.97
C LYS A 100 14.04 24.96 3.45
N VAL A 101 14.46 25.92 4.28
CA VAL A 101 14.50 25.78 5.74
C VAL A 101 13.10 25.50 6.29
N PHE A 102 12.07 26.24 5.87
CA PHE A 102 10.70 25.97 6.33
C PHE A 102 10.18 24.59 5.94
N SER A 103 10.47 24.11 4.73
CA SER A 103 10.07 22.76 4.31
C SER A 103 10.80 21.67 5.11
N LEU A 104 12.08 21.89 5.42
CA LEU A 104 12.88 20.97 6.24
C LEU A 104 12.39 20.97 7.69
N ILE A 105 12.18 22.14 8.31
CA ILE A 105 11.71 22.25 9.70
C ILE A 105 10.36 21.56 9.87
N SER A 106 9.39 21.86 9.00
CA SER A 106 8.06 21.25 9.07
C SER A 106 8.10 19.73 8.88
N TYR A 107 8.90 19.25 7.93
CA TYR A 107 9.11 17.81 7.74
C TYR A 107 9.74 17.17 8.98
N THR A 108 10.85 17.72 9.48
CA THR A 108 11.62 17.18 10.60
C THR A 108 10.81 17.14 11.89
N ILE A 109 10.11 18.23 12.26
CA ILE A 109 9.31 18.26 13.48
C ILE A 109 8.23 17.16 13.44
N LEU A 110 7.49 17.08 12.34
CA LEU A 110 6.36 16.15 12.25
C LEU A 110 6.80 14.69 12.08
N ILE A 111 7.87 14.43 11.31
CA ILE A 111 8.39 13.06 11.18
C ILE A 111 8.96 12.58 12.52
N LEU A 112 9.58 13.44 13.32
CA LEU A 112 10.07 13.07 14.65
C LEU A 112 8.93 12.75 15.63
N VAL A 113 7.81 13.49 15.57
CA VAL A 113 6.60 13.12 16.33
C VAL A 113 6.10 11.75 15.92
N TYR A 114 6.03 11.47 14.61
CA TYR A 114 5.62 10.16 14.11
C TYR A 114 6.61 9.05 14.51
N MET A 115 7.91 9.28 14.42
CA MET A 115 8.96 8.35 14.86
C MET A 115 8.87 8.08 16.37
N LYS A 116 8.57 9.09 17.19
CA LYS A 116 8.35 8.90 18.63
C LYS A 116 7.10 8.08 18.90
N TYR A 117 6.03 8.32 18.16
CA TYR A 117 4.84 7.47 18.21
C TYR A 117 5.19 6.01 17.88
N LEU A 118 5.90 5.76 16.78
CA LEU A 118 6.35 4.42 16.40
C LEU A 118 7.22 3.79 17.48
N LEU A 119 8.20 4.52 18.01
CA LEU A 119 9.07 4.05 19.09
C LEU A 119 8.26 3.61 20.32
N ASN A 120 7.25 4.39 20.71
CA ASN A 120 6.41 4.06 21.85
C ASN A 120 5.52 2.83 21.60
N GLN A 121 5.10 2.57 20.35
CA GLN A 121 4.19 1.47 20.01
C GLN A 121 4.91 0.18 19.64
N THR A 122 6.09 0.26 19.02
CA THR A 122 6.78 -0.89 18.42
C THR A 122 8.18 -1.11 18.98
N GLY A 123 8.68 -0.20 19.81
CA GLY A 123 10.07 -0.20 20.26
C GLY A 123 11.08 0.23 19.17
N ASN A 124 10.62 0.60 17.97
CA ASN A 124 11.49 0.99 16.87
C ASN A 124 10.97 2.26 16.16
N ALA A 125 11.76 3.34 16.21
CA ALA A 125 11.43 4.63 15.60
C ALA A 125 11.34 4.58 14.06
N PHE A 126 11.99 3.59 13.43
CA PHE A 126 12.03 3.39 11.98
C PHE A 126 11.28 2.14 11.53
N TYR A 127 10.34 1.66 12.36
CA TYR A 127 9.66 0.37 12.19
C TYR A 127 9.21 0.07 10.74
N PRO A 128 8.56 1.00 9.98
CA PRO A 128 8.15 0.72 8.61
C PRO A 128 9.32 0.43 7.67
N ILE A 129 10.40 1.22 7.73
CA ILE A 129 11.58 1.03 6.87
C ILE A 129 12.35 -0.21 7.30
N TRP A 130 12.47 -0.43 8.61
CA TRP A 130 13.17 -1.56 9.20
C TRP A 130 12.64 -2.90 8.68
N TRP A 131 11.33 -3.13 8.78
CA TRP A 131 10.72 -4.38 8.29
C TRP A 131 10.60 -4.44 6.77
N ASN A 132 10.47 -3.31 6.08
CA ASN A 132 10.52 -3.31 4.63
C ASN A 132 11.92 -3.71 4.14
N PHE A 133 12.99 -3.24 4.79
CA PHE A 133 14.35 -3.65 4.44
C PHE A 133 14.65 -5.08 4.91
N LEU A 134 14.57 -5.40 6.20
CA LEU A 134 14.97 -6.71 6.71
C LEU A 134 14.05 -7.84 6.23
N GLY A 135 12.74 -7.64 6.39
CA GLY A 135 11.75 -8.66 6.04
C GLY A 135 11.73 -8.98 4.54
N ASN A 136 11.84 -7.95 3.69
CA ASN A 136 11.65 -8.09 2.25
C ASN A 136 12.95 -8.00 1.45
N ALA A 137 13.76 -6.95 1.64
CA ALA A 137 14.99 -6.78 0.86
C ALA A 137 16.13 -7.72 1.30
N ALA A 138 16.33 -7.87 2.61
CA ALA A 138 17.32 -8.80 3.16
C ALA A 138 16.79 -10.25 3.20
N GLY A 139 15.48 -10.43 2.99
CA GLY A 139 14.87 -11.75 2.83
C GLY A 139 14.61 -12.52 4.12
N GLU A 140 14.52 -11.85 5.27
CA GLU A 140 14.29 -12.54 6.57
C GLU A 140 12.99 -13.37 6.57
N TRP A 141 11.95 -12.93 5.84
CA TRP A 141 10.69 -13.70 5.71
C TRP A 141 10.74 -14.81 4.66
N GLN A 142 11.79 -14.85 3.86
CA GLN A 142 11.96 -15.72 2.69
C GLN A 142 13.32 -16.45 2.73
N ALA A 143 13.84 -16.60 3.95
CA ALA A 143 14.98 -17.45 4.22
C ALA A 143 14.67 -18.85 3.66
N ASP A 144 15.66 -19.43 3.00
CA ASP A 144 15.63 -20.81 2.50
C ASP A 144 14.66 -21.13 1.33
N ILE A 145 14.00 -20.13 0.73
CA ILE A 145 13.20 -20.33 -0.49
C ILE A 145 14.12 -20.18 -1.72
N PRO A 146 14.34 -21.22 -2.54
CA PRO A 146 15.14 -21.08 -3.77
C PRO A 146 14.39 -20.28 -4.84
N LEU A 147 15.16 -19.64 -5.74
CA LEU A 147 14.58 -18.93 -6.88
C LEU A 147 13.99 -19.90 -7.89
N THR A 148 12.81 -19.56 -8.39
CA THR A 148 12.19 -20.26 -9.52
C THR A 148 12.84 -19.83 -10.85
N PRO A 149 12.77 -20.65 -11.92
CA PRO A 149 13.28 -20.27 -13.25
C PRO A 149 12.70 -18.95 -13.76
N THR A 150 11.42 -18.68 -13.49
CA THR A 150 10.77 -17.40 -13.81
C THR A 150 11.45 -16.23 -13.12
N GLN A 151 11.73 -16.36 -11.82
CA GLN A 151 12.36 -15.30 -11.03
C GLN A 151 13.76 -14.97 -11.54
N VAL A 152 14.55 -16.00 -11.88
CA VAL A 152 15.86 -15.85 -12.50
C VAL A 152 15.74 -15.15 -13.87
N ALA A 153 14.75 -15.52 -14.69
CA ALA A 153 14.56 -14.95 -16.01
C ALA A 153 14.14 -13.46 -16.00
N VAL A 154 13.35 -13.03 -15.01
CA VAL A 154 12.89 -11.63 -14.94
C VAL A 154 13.89 -10.72 -14.22
N GLN A 155 14.78 -11.26 -13.39
CA GLN A 155 15.74 -10.47 -12.62
C GLN A 155 16.59 -9.51 -13.49
N PRO A 156 17.16 -9.92 -14.65
CA PRO A 156 17.87 -9.00 -15.54
C PRO A 156 17.03 -7.84 -16.06
N ILE A 157 15.71 -8.01 -16.22
CA ILE A 157 14.80 -6.95 -16.66
C ILE A 157 14.73 -5.84 -15.60
N TRP A 158 14.60 -6.23 -14.33
CA TRP A 158 14.57 -5.29 -13.19
C TRP A 158 15.92 -4.58 -13.00
N ILE A 159 17.03 -5.30 -13.18
CA ILE A 159 18.37 -4.71 -13.18
C ILE A 159 18.53 -3.71 -14.34
N GLY A 160 18.05 -4.06 -15.53
CA GLY A 160 18.03 -3.14 -16.67
C GLY A 160 17.24 -1.87 -16.38
N MET A 161 16.07 -1.99 -15.74
CA MET A 161 15.27 -0.86 -15.32
C MET A 161 15.98 0.01 -14.28
N PHE A 162 16.72 -0.59 -13.33
CA PHE A 162 17.57 0.14 -12.38
C PHE A 162 18.64 0.96 -13.13
N ILE A 163 19.38 0.33 -14.03
CA ILE A 163 20.46 0.99 -14.79
C ILE A 163 19.92 2.14 -15.64
N ILE A 164 18.83 1.92 -16.39
CA ILE A 164 18.22 2.97 -17.24
C ILE A 164 17.74 4.15 -16.38
N SER A 165 17.12 3.86 -15.23
CA SER A 165 16.64 4.89 -14.31
C SER A 165 17.80 5.69 -13.70
N LEU A 166 18.90 5.01 -13.36
CA LEU A 166 20.11 5.64 -12.85
C LEU A 166 20.73 6.58 -13.89
N ILE A 167 20.89 6.13 -15.13
CA ILE A 167 21.38 6.96 -16.25
C ILE A 167 20.45 8.17 -16.45
N GLY A 168 19.14 7.96 -16.42
CA GLY A 168 18.16 9.03 -16.52
C GLY A 168 18.31 10.06 -15.40
N ILE A 169 18.50 9.62 -14.15
CA ILE A 169 18.74 10.51 -13.01
C ILE A 169 20.02 11.32 -13.21
N LEU A 170 21.13 10.66 -13.57
CA LEU A 170 22.41 11.34 -13.83
C LEU A 170 22.27 12.38 -14.93
N TYR A 171 21.55 12.06 -16.01
CA TYR A 171 21.25 13.00 -17.09
C TYR A 171 20.44 14.21 -16.61
N ILE A 172 19.40 13.99 -15.79
CA ILE A 172 18.58 15.07 -15.22
C ILE A 172 19.39 15.93 -14.25
N LEU A 173 20.27 15.34 -13.45
CA LEU A 173 21.17 16.06 -12.54
C LEU A 173 22.21 16.90 -13.29
N TRP A 174 22.65 16.43 -14.47
CA TRP A 174 23.53 17.17 -15.36
C TRP A 174 22.80 18.33 -16.04
N LYS A 175 21.62 18.09 -16.62
CA LYS A 175 20.85 19.11 -17.36
C LYS A 175 20.10 20.11 -16.48
N ARG A 176 19.73 19.70 -15.26
CA ARG A 176 19.00 20.49 -14.26
C ARG A 176 17.77 21.23 -14.83
N PRO A 177 16.80 20.51 -15.44
CA PRO A 177 15.59 21.15 -15.95
C PRO A 177 14.76 21.78 -14.82
N PRO A 178 13.91 22.79 -15.10
CA PRO A 178 13.02 23.36 -14.08
C PRO A 178 12.10 22.32 -13.41
N SER A 179 11.78 21.23 -14.12
CA SER A 179 11.01 20.07 -13.66
C SER A 179 11.84 19.02 -12.90
N ILE A 180 13.07 19.33 -12.49
CA ILE A 180 14.01 18.37 -11.88
C ILE A 180 13.38 17.53 -10.76
N LEU A 181 12.60 18.13 -9.85
CA LEU A 181 11.98 17.39 -8.75
C LEU A 181 10.96 16.34 -9.23
N VAL A 182 10.22 16.64 -10.30
CA VAL A 182 9.26 15.71 -10.90
C VAL A 182 9.97 14.52 -11.52
N HIS A 183 11.06 14.77 -12.25
CA HIS A 183 11.85 13.71 -12.87
C HIS A 183 12.61 12.87 -11.85
N LEU A 184 13.17 13.49 -10.80
CA LEU A 184 13.84 12.76 -9.73
C LEU A 184 12.88 11.86 -8.95
N LEU A 185 11.65 12.33 -8.66
CA LEU A 185 10.64 11.47 -8.06
C LEU A 185 10.26 10.31 -8.98
N GLY A 186 9.95 10.61 -10.25
CA GLY A 186 9.51 9.62 -11.22
C GLY A 186 10.58 8.56 -11.53
N LEU A 187 11.77 8.99 -11.92
CA LEU A 187 12.91 8.08 -12.17
C LEU A 187 13.39 7.42 -10.88
N GLY A 188 13.33 8.12 -9.75
CA GLY A 188 13.65 7.54 -8.44
C GLY A 188 12.72 6.39 -8.05
N SER A 189 11.44 6.47 -8.45
CA SER A 189 10.50 5.36 -8.23
C SER A 189 10.82 4.12 -9.07
N PHE A 190 11.24 4.31 -10.32
CA PHE A 190 11.73 3.21 -11.17
C PHE A 190 13.09 2.68 -10.69
N LEU A 191 14.00 3.56 -10.27
CA LEU A 191 15.28 3.18 -9.67
C LEU A 191 15.05 2.32 -8.43
N PHE A 192 14.17 2.75 -7.53
CA PHE A 192 13.82 2.03 -6.31
C PHE A 192 13.25 0.65 -6.65
N LEU A 193 12.27 0.55 -7.56
CA LEU A 193 11.70 -0.74 -7.95
C LEU A 193 12.72 -1.67 -8.61
N GLY A 194 13.54 -1.14 -9.52
CA GLY A 194 14.58 -1.91 -10.21
C GLY A 194 15.62 -2.45 -9.23
N PHE A 195 16.05 -1.62 -8.28
CA PHE A 195 16.93 -2.04 -7.19
C PHE A 195 16.25 -3.08 -6.30
N PHE A 196 15.07 -2.75 -5.76
CA PHE A 196 14.38 -3.55 -4.77
C PHE A 196 14.04 -4.94 -5.32
N VAL A 197 13.51 -5.04 -6.55
CA VAL A 197 13.18 -6.34 -7.15
C VAL A 197 14.41 -7.01 -7.77
N GLY A 198 15.29 -6.27 -8.45
CA GLY A 198 16.38 -6.86 -9.23
C GLY A 198 17.63 -7.24 -8.43
N LEU A 199 17.91 -6.52 -7.34
CA LEU A 199 19.17 -6.58 -6.60
C LEU A 199 19.01 -6.98 -5.13
N THR A 200 17.82 -7.41 -4.71
CA THR A 200 17.56 -7.86 -3.33
C THR A 200 16.80 -9.18 -3.31
N GLU A 201 16.66 -9.77 -2.13
CA GLU A 201 15.92 -11.02 -1.91
C GLU A 201 14.43 -10.91 -2.25
N TYR A 202 13.92 -9.68 -2.40
CA TYR A 202 12.53 -9.44 -2.76
C TYR A 202 12.11 -10.07 -4.10
N ILE A 203 13.06 -10.40 -4.97
CA ILE A 203 12.79 -11.16 -6.20
C ILE A 203 12.06 -12.49 -5.91
N LYS A 204 12.26 -13.09 -4.72
CA LYS A 204 11.55 -14.30 -4.28
C LYS A 204 10.04 -14.10 -4.13
N SER A 205 9.60 -12.86 -3.92
CA SER A 205 8.19 -12.46 -3.88
C SER A 205 7.58 -12.26 -5.27
N TYR A 206 8.38 -12.33 -6.34
CA TYR A 206 7.90 -12.03 -7.67
C TYR A 206 6.87 -13.06 -8.14
N VAL A 207 5.78 -12.54 -8.70
CA VAL A 207 4.68 -13.29 -9.31
C VAL A 207 4.39 -12.70 -10.70
N HIS A 208 3.82 -13.49 -11.61
CA HIS A 208 3.63 -13.03 -13.00
C HIS A 208 2.76 -11.77 -13.14
N TYR A 209 1.83 -11.56 -12.20
CA TYR A 209 0.96 -10.38 -12.14
C TYR A 209 1.54 -9.25 -11.25
N PHE A 210 2.82 -9.32 -10.88
CA PHE A 210 3.50 -8.33 -10.04
C PHE A 210 3.33 -6.90 -10.56
N TRP A 211 3.26 -6.72 -11.87
CA TRP A 211 3.02 -5.43 -12.50
C TRP A 211 1.64 -4.83 -12.20
N VAL A 212 0.64 -5.65 -11.90
CA VAL A 212 -0.69 -5.18 -11.49
C VAL A 212 -0.73 -4.80 -10.01
N VAL A 213 -0.15 -5.64 -9.15
CA VAL A 213 -0.42 -5.62 -7.71
C VAL A 213 0.73 -5.11 -6.84
N ARG A 214 1.94 -5.05 -7.39
CA ARG A 214 3.17 -4.77 -6.63
C ARG A 214 4.05 -3.68 -7.26
N ILE A 215 3.87 -3.36 -8.55
CA ILE A 215 4.42 -2.11 -9.09
C ILE A 215 3.59 -0.96 -8.51
N PHE A 216 4.26 -0.08 -7.78
CA PHE A 216 3.69 1.18 -7.33
C PHE A 216 2.98 1.87 -8.50
N SER A 217 1.78 2.36 -8.25
CA SER A 217 1.04 3.23 -9.16
C SER A 217 1.86 4.47 -9.57
N LEU A 218 2.82 4.91 -8.74
CA LEU A 218 3.68 6.07 -9.00
C LEU A 218 4.46 5.98 -10.35
N PRO A 219 5.23 4.91 -10.65
CA PRO A 219 5.87 4.72 -11.93
C PRO A 219 4.91 4.75 -13.13
N TYR A 220 3.68 4.21 -13.00
CA TYR A 220 2.67 4.29 -14.05
C TYR A 220 2.21 5.72 -14.33
N LEU A 221 1.94 6.51 -13.28
CA LEU A 221 1.56 7.91 -13.41
C LEU A 221 2.70 8.77 -13.97
N TYR A 222 3.95 8.45 -13.61
CA TYR A 222 5.10 9.11 -14.21
C TYR A 222 5.30 8.73 -15.68
N LEU A 223 5.10 7.46 -16.05
CA LEU A 223 5.12 7.04 -17.46
C LEU A 223 4.03 7.73 -18.27
N ALA A 224 2.82 7.86 -17.72
CA ALA A 224 1.74 8.64 -18.34
C ALA A 224 2.16 10.11 -18.59
N LEU A 225 2.85 10.72 -17.62
CA LEU A 225 3.40 12.07 -17.79
C LEU A 225 4.50 12.12 -18.86
N LEU A 226 5.43 11.16 -18.89
CA LEU A 226 6.49 11.10 -19.90
C LEU A 226 5.93 10.95 -21.31
N ILE A 227 4.97 10.04 -21.50
CA ILE A 227 4.26 9.85 -22.78
C ILE A 227 3.61 11.17 -23.22
N ALA A 228 2.92 11.85 -22.30
CA ALA A 228 2.29 13.14 -22.59
C ALA A 228 3.32 14.22 -22.98
N ILE A 229 4.46 14.30 -22.27
CA ILE A 229 5.56 15.23 -22.60
C ILE A 229 6.13 14.92 -23.98
N ILE A 230 6.35 13.65 -24.30
CA ILE A 230 6.91 13.22 -25.58
C ILE A 230 6.01 13.71 -26.73
N PHE A 231 4.70 13.41 -26.68
CA PHE A 231 3.79 13.72 -27.79
C PHE A 231 3.38 15.19 -27.88
N PHE A 232 3.33 15.92 -26.77
CA PHE A 232 2.80 17.30 -26.76
C PHE A 232 3.84 18.37 -26.48
N SER A 233 5.06 18.02 -26.12
CA SER A 233 6.10 18.99 -25.76
C SER A 233 7.46 18.71 -26.40
N PHE A 234 7.80 17.44 -26.68
CA PHE A 234 9.08 17.07 -27.28
C PHE A 234 8.96 16.94 -28.80
N ILE A 235 8.17 15.98 -29.30
CA ILE A 235 8.01 15.72 -30.75
C ILE A 235 7.59 16.97 -31.53
N PRO A 236 6.59 17.78 -31.08
CA PRO A 236 6.19 18.98 -31.81
C PRO A 236 7.31 20.02 -31.99
N LYS A 237 8.37 20.01 -31.16
CA LYS A 237 9.52 20.90 -31.32
C LYS A 237 10.41 20.49 -32.50
N PHE A 238 10.47 19.20 -32.82
CA PHE A 238 11.28 18.67 -33.93
C PHE A 238 10.45 18.46 -35.19
N ILE A 239 9.15 18.17 -35.05
CA ILE A 239 8.23 17.88 -36.14
C ILE A 239 6.98 18.76 -35.98
N PRO A 240 6.99 20.02 -36.45
CA PRO A 240 5.89 20.97 -36.21
C PRO A 240 4.53 20.52 -36.75
N ILE A 241 4.51 19.75 -37.84
CA ILE A 241 3.28 19.22 -38.43
C ILE A 241 2.55 18.28 -37.47
N PHE A 242 3.29 17.56 -36.62
CA PHE A 242 2.75 16.68 -35.58
C PHE A 242 1.90 17.47 -34.57
N GLY A 243 2.38 18.66 -34.18
CA GLY A 243 1.66 19.57 -33.29
C GLY A 243 0.46 20.23 -33.97
N LYS A 244 0.63 20.71 -35.22
CA LYS A 244 -0.45 21.37 -35.98
C LYS A 244 -1.64 20.45 -36.21
N LEU A 245 -1.38 19.21 -36.64
CA LEU A 245 -2.41 18.20 -36.90
C LEU A 245 -2.89 17.48 -35.64
N ARG A 246 -2.36 17.84 -34.45
CA ARG A 246 -2.73 17.25 -33.15
C ARG A 246 -2.61 15.72 -33.11
N ILE A 247 -1.66 15.15 -33.86
CA ILE A 247 -1.46 13.70 -34.01
C ILE A 247 -1.23 13.02 -32.65
N GLY A 248 -0.62 13.72 -31.69
CA GLY A 248 -0.41 13.21 -30.34
C GLY A 248 -1.67 12.68 -29.66
N TRP A 249 -2.86 13.21 -29.96
CA TRP A 249 -4.11 12.70 -29.40
C TRP A 249 -4.50 11.32 -29.95
N ALA A 250 -4.23 11.04 -31.22
CA ALA A 250 -4.45 9.70 -31.77
C ALA A 250 -3.58 8.66 -31.05
N PHE A 251 -2.33 9.00 -30.74
CA PHE A 251 -1.44 8.15 -29.95
C PHE A 251 -1.93 7.98 -28.51
N VAL A 252 -2.35 9.06 -27.85
CA VAL A 252 -2.92 8.96 -26.49
C VAL A 252 -4.14 8.05 -26.48
N ILE A 253 -5.07 8.22 -27.41
CA ILE A 253 -6.27 7.38 -27.53
C ILE A 253 -5.87 5.93 -27.78
N GLY A 254 -4.93 5.68 -28.72
CA GLY A 254 -4.42 4.34 -29.00
C GLY A 254 -3.80 3.68 -27.76
N ILE A 255 -3.01 4.42 -26.98
CA ILE A 255 -2.41 3.94 -25.73
C ILE A 255 -3.49 3.67 -24.68
N VAL A 256 -4.49 4.54 -24.54
CA VAL A 256 -5.62 4.32 -23.62
C VAL A 256 -6.33 3.02 -23.99
N ILE A 257 -6.66 2.82 -25.27
CA ILE A 257 -7.30 1.58 -25.76
C ILE A 257 -6.42 0.37 -25.49
N ALA A 258 -5.14 0.43 -25.85
CA ALA A 258 -4.20 -0.68 -25.66
C ALA A 258 -4.03 -1.04 -24.19
N THR A 259 -3.96 -0.05 -23.30
CA THR A 259 -3.86 -0.29 -21.85
C THR A 259 -5.12 -0.93 -21.28
N GLN A 260 -6.31 -0.74 -21.87
CA GLN A 260 -7.53 -1.43 -21.41
C GLN A 260 -7.44 -2.95 -21.53
N LEU A 261 -6.58 -3.49 -22.41
CA LEU A 261 -6.32 -4.93 -22.49
C LEU A 261 -5.75 -5.49 -21.18
N SER A 262 -5.13 -4.65 -20.34
CA SER A 262 -4.69 -5.05 -19.00
C SER A 262 -5.86 -5.54 -18.13
N TRP A 263 -7.09 -5.08 -18.34
CA TRP A 263 -8.26 -5.59 -17.60
C TRP A 263 -8.47 -7.10 -17.81
N LEU A 264 -8.16 -7.64 -18.99
CA LEU A 264 -8.26 -9.08 -19.24
C LEU A 264 -7.34 -9.86 -18.29
N VAL A 265 -6.11 -9.38 -18.11
CA VAL A 265 -5.17 -10.00 -17.19
C VAL A 265 -5.63 -9.80 -15.75
N ILE A 266 -6.03 -8.58 -15.37
CA ILE A 266 -6.56 -8.30 -14.02
C ILE A 266 -7.73 -9.25 -13.70
N PHE A 267 -8.73 -9.35 -14.57
CA PHE A 267 -9.87 -10.24 -14.36
C PHE A 267 -9.46 -11.71 -14.29
N SER A 268 -8.55 -12.19 -15.14
CA SER A 268 -8.10 -13.59 -15.10
C SER A 268 -7.53 -14.01 -13.73
N TYR A 269 -6.91 -13.08 -12.99
CA TYR A 269 -6.36 -13.35 -11.66
C TYR A 269 -7.35 -13.12 -10.53
N PHE A 270 -8.24 -12.14 -10.65
CA PHE A 270 -9.14 -11.74 -9.56
C PHE A 270 -10.55 -12.33 -9.66
N GLU A 271 -11.03 -12.72 -10.85
CA GLU A 271 -12.32 -13.38 -11.01
C GLU A 271 -12.41 -14.71 -10.23
N PRO A 272 -11.38 -15.58 -10.19
CA PRO A 272 -11.42 -16.78 -9.36
C PRO A 272 -11.60 -16.50 -7.86
N THR A 273 -11.15 -15.31 -7.39
CA THR A 273 -11.31 -14.91 -5.98
C THR A 273 -12.74 -14.55 -5.60
N LYS A 274 -13.61 -14.30 -6.60
CA LYS A 274 -15.03 -14.01 -6.38
C LYS A 274 -15.74 -15.14 -5.64
N ALA A 275 -15.38 -16.40 -5.93
CA ALA A 275 -15.95 -17.53 -5.22
C ALA A 275 -15.65 -17.47 -3.71
N ASN A 276 -14.44 -17.06 -3.33
CA ASN A 276 -14.10 -16.87 -1.91
C ASN A 276 -14.86 -15.68 -1.31
N TRP A 277 -14.96 -14.57 -2.04
CA TRP A 277 -15.79 -13.44 -1.62
C TRP A 277 -17.25 -13.84 -1.38
N ASP A 278 -17.88 -14.59 -2.28
CA ASP A 278 -19.28 -15.00 -2.16
C ASP A 278 -19.50 -15.90 -0.93
N LYS A 279 -18.52 -16.74 -0.58
CA LYS A 279 -18.52 -17.53 0.66
C LYS A 279 -18.44 -16.64 1.90
N GLU A 280 -17.56 -15.65 1.92
CA GLU A 280 -17.45 -14.67 3.00
C GLU A 280 -18.74 -13.84 3.16
N VAL A 281 -19.37 -13.45 2.05
CA VAL A 281 -20.66 -12.77 2.06
C VAL A 281 -21.76 -13.64 2.65
N LYS A 282 -21.79 -14.92 2.29
CA LYS A 282 -22.74 -15.88 2.85
C LYS A 282 -22.53 -16.02 4.35
N LEU A 283 -21.29 -16.22 4.79
CA LEU A 283 -20.94 -16.33 6.22
C LEU A 283 -21.30 -15.06 6.98
N ALA A 284 -21.02 -13.87 6.44
CA ALA A 284 -21.43 -12.60 7.05
C ALA A 284 -22.95 -12.49 7.19
N LYS A 285 -23.73 -12.87 6.18
CA LYS A 285 -25.21 -12.89 6.25
C LYS A 285 -25.72 -13.86 7.30
N GLU A 286 -25.08 -15.01 7.46
CA GLU A 286 -25.41 -15.99 8.51
C GLU A 286 -25.06 -15.44 9.90
N ILE A 287 -23.90 -14.79 10.06
CA ILE A 287 -23.49 -14.11 11.29
C ILE A 287 -24.53 -13.06 11.69
N LYS A 288 -25.07 -12.30 10.73
CA LYS A 288 -26.15 -11.32 10.98
C LYS A 288 -27.37 -11.92 11.67
N GLN A 289 -27.73 -13.17 11.34
CA GLN A 289 -28.91 -13.84 11.88
C GLN A 289 -28.70 -14.31 13.32
N ILE A 290 -27.46 -14.63 13.70
CA ILE A 290 -27.12 -15.16 15.03
C ILE A 290 -26.58 -14.08 15.98
N TYR A 291 -26.09 -12.96 15.44
CA TYR A 291 -25.50 -11.88 16.21
C TYR A 291 -26.56 -11.09 16.99
N LYS A 292 -26.38 -11.00 18.31
CA LYS A 292 -27.31 -10.33 19.24
C LYS A 292 -26.74 -9.06 19.88
N GLY A 293 -25.66 -8.51 19.32
CA GLY A 293 -24.91 -7.40 19.90
C GLY A 293 -23.55 -7.81 20.47
N GLY A 294 -22.72 -6.81 20.79
CA GLY A 294 -21.34 -7.00 21.25
C GLY A 294 -20.30 -7.06 20.14
N THR A 295 -19.15 -7.67 20.41
CA THR A 295 -18.01 -7.71 19.50
C THR A 295 -17.89 -9.12 18.91
N VAL A 296 -17.62 -9.19 17.60
CA VAL A 296 -17.34 -10.44 16.88
C VAL A 296 -15.83 -10.59 16.78
N LEU A 297 -15.28 -11.65 17.37
CA LEU A 297 -13.88 -12.01 17.18
C LEU A 297 -13.73 -12.85 15.92
N ILE A 298 -12.91 -12.37 14.98
CA ILE A 298 -12.65 -13.02 13.69
C ILE A 298 -11.19 -13.45 13.57
N HIS A 299 -10.91 -14.29 12.58
CA HIS A 299 -9.57 -14.77 12.30
C HIS A 299 -8.57 -13.62 12.04
N GLU A 300 -7.31 -13.84 12.42
CA GLU A 300 -6.24 -12.88 12.18
C GLU A 300 -6.00 -12.69 10.68
N GLY A 301 -5.76 -11.44 10.26
CA GLY A 301 -5.40 -11.16 8.87
C GLY A 301 -6.48 -11.47 7.83
N ASP A 302 -7.76 -11.50 8.22
CA ASP A 302 -8.89 -11.70 7.28
C ASP A 302 -9.62 -10.36 6.98
N PRO A 303 -9.07 -9.53 6.06
CA PRO A 303 -9.74 -8.30 5.67
C PRO A 303 -11.04 -8.58 4.91
N VAL A 304 -11.16 -9.73 4.24
CA VAL A 304 -12.31 -10.05 3.39
C VAL A 304 -13.54 -10.27 4.24
N MET A 305 -13.43 -11.09 5.30
CA MET A 305 -14.47 -11.26 6.31
C MET A 305 -14.81 -9.93 6.99
N THR A 306 -13.81 -9.12 7.34
CA THR A 306 -14.03 -7.80 7.96
C THR A 306 -14.92 -6.91 7.08
N TYR A 307 -14.59 -6.78 5.79
CA TYR A 307 -15.39 -6.00 4.84
C TYR A 307 -16.78 -6.59 4.62
N ALA A 308 -16.89 -7.92 4.53
CA ALA A 308 -18.18 -8.60 4.37
C ALA A 308 -19.08 -8.36 5.60
N LEU A 309 -18.54 -8.46 6.80
CA LEU A 309 -19.26 -8.17 8.04
C LEU A 309 -19.77 -6.75 8.07
N ILE A 310 -18.91 -5.75 7.86
CA ILE A 310 -19.33 -4.34 7.88
C ILE A 310 -20.42 -4.09 6.83
N LYS A 311 -20.21 -4.56 5.59
CA LYS A 311 -21.11 -4.28 4.46
C LYS A 311 -22.46 -4.98 4.57
N TYR A 312 -22.49 -6.26 4.96
CA TYR A 312 -23.71 -7.07 4.87
C TYR A 312 -24.44 -7.24 6.21
N THR A 313 -23.76 -7.04 7.34
CA THR A 313 -24.40 -7.08 8.67
C THR A 313 -24.75 -5.70 9.20
N GLY A 314 -24.02 -4.66 8.79
CA GLY A 314 -24.11 -3.32 9.38
C GLY A 314 -23.31 -3.17 10.68
N LEU A 315 -22.49 -4.17 11.04
CA LEU A 315 -21.53 -4.08 12.14
C LEU A 315 -20.61 -2.88 11.94
N LYS A 316 -20.43 -2.10 13.01
CA LYS A 316 -19.41 -1.06 13.03
C LYS A 316 -18.04 -1.70 13.23
N GLY A 317 -17.00 -1.17 12.61
CA GLY A 317 -15.63 -1.71 12.75
C GLY A 317 -15.18 -1.87 14.21
N LYS A 318 -15.61 -0.98 15.12
CA LYS A 318 -15.35 -1.08 16.57
C LYS A 318 -15.97 -2.31 17.28
N ASN A 319 -16.86 -3.03 16.61
CA ASN A 319 -17.51 -4.25 17.10
C ASN A 319 -16.93 -5.50 16.40
N ILE A 320 -15.79 -5.37 15.75
CA ILE A 320 -15.05 -6.48 15.12
C ILE A 320 -13.64 -6.45 15.71
N GLU A 321 -13.22 -7.57 16.27
CA GLU A 321 -11.88 -7.72 16.86
C GLU A 321 -11.14 -8.82 16.09
N GLY A 322 -9.87 -8.59 15.76
CA GLY A 322 -9.02 -9.60 15.13
C GLY A 322 -8.29 -10.45 16.15
N GLN A 323 -8.14 -11.74 15.89
CA GLN A 323 -7.33 -12.65 16.74
C GLN A 323 -5.87 -12.22 16.92
N MET A 324 -5.35 -11.33 16.07
CA MET A 324 -4.01 -10.75 16.28
C MET A 324 -3.88 -9.92 17.57
N TYR A 325 -5.01 -9.51 18.16
CA TYR A 325 -5.06 -8.75 19.41
C TYR A 325 -5.53 -9.60 20.60
N ASP A 326 -5.75 -10.90 20.40
CA ASP A 326 -6.12 -11.77 21.50
C ASP A 326 -4.94 -11.97 22.49
N PRO A 327 -5.22 -12.38 23.74
CA PRO A 327 -4.18 -12.61 24.74
C PRO A 327 -3.13 -13.64 24.34
N PHE A 328 -3.46 -14.56 23.41
CA PHE A 328 -2.57 -15.64 23.01
C PHE A 328 -1.36 -15.15 22.21
N GLN A 329 -1.44 -13.96 21.61
CA GLN A 329 -0.35 -13.33 20.87
C GLN A 329 0.67 -12.60 21.76
N TYR A 330 0.44 -12.56 23.08
CA TYR A 330 1.27 -11.79 24.01
C TYR A 330 1.78 -12.63 25.18
N LYS A 331 2.83 -12.12 25.83
CA LYS A 331 3.25 -12.65 27.13
C LYS A 331 2.08 -12.54 28.11
N PRO A 332 1.82 -13.56 28.94
CA PRO A 332 2.65 -14.75 29.19
C PRO A 332 2.34 -15.99 28.33
N PHE A 333 1.49 -15.91 27.31
CA PHE A 333 1.08 -17.08 26.49
C PHE A 333 2.08 -17.42 25.39
N THR A 334 2.88 -16.44 24.92
CA THR A 334 3.96 -16.67 23.95
C THR A 334 5.16 -17.38 24.54
N ASP A 335 5.43 -17.20 25.83
CA ASP A 335 6.63 -17.69 26.51
C ASP A 335 6.43 -19.08 27.17
N ARG A 336 5.22 -19.64 27.08
CA ARG A 336 4.85 -20.90 27.74
C ARG A 336 4.44 -21.94 26.69
N PRO A 337 5.25 -23.00 26.47
CA PRO A 337 4.88 -24.07 25.54
C PRO A 337 3.66 -24.86 26.02
N GLU A 338 3.47 -25.00 27.33
CA GLU A 338 2.28 -25.61 27.92
C GLU A 338 1.17 -24.58 28.13
N LEU A 339 0.29 -24.51 27.13
CA LEU A 339 -0.94 -23.74 27.17
C LEU A 339 -1.82 -24.20 28.35
N PHE A 340 -2.38 -23.22 29.06
CA PHE A 340 -3.31 -23.47 30.17
C PHE A 340 -2.74 -24.26 31.38
N SER A 341 -1.41 -24.43 31.47
CA SER A 341 -0.70 -25.02 32.62
C SER A 341 -1.01 -24.33 33.95
N LYS A 342 -1.36 -23.04 33.94
CA LYS A 342 -1.80 -22.27 35.12
C LYS A 342 -3.24 -21.78 34.94
N TRP A 343 -4.15 -22.73 34.70
CA TRP A 343 -5.53 -22.44 34.30
C TRP A 343 -6.23 -21.38 35.13
N ASN A 344 -6.16 -21.41 36.47
CA ASN A 344 -6.85 -20.41 37.30
C ASN A 344 -6.43 -18.96 36.99
N LYS A 345 -5.15 -18.73 36.70
CA LYS A 345 -4.62 -17.40 36.33
C LYS A 345 -4.95 -17.07 34.88
N ASP A 346 -4.74 -18.02 33.98
CA ASP A 346 -4.93 -17.85 32.54
C ASP A 346 -6.41 -17.63 32.20
N ARG A 347 -7.31 -18.38 32.85
CA ARG A 347 -8.77 -18.23 32.80
C ARG A 347 -9.20 -16.82 33.17
N LYS A 348 -8.72 -16.29 34.31
CA LYS A 348 -9.08 -14.93 34.75
C LYS A 348 -8.69 -13.90 33.70
N LEU A 349 -7.51 -14.04 33.10
CA LEU A 349 -7.03 -13.13 32.07
C LEU A 349 -7.90 -13.20 30.79
N ILE A 350 -8.19 -14.41 30.30
CA ILE A 350 -9.03 -14.63 29.11
C ILE A 350 -10.45 -14.13 29.33
N LEU A 351 -11.07 -14.45 30.47
CA LEU A 351 -12.44 -14.00 30.76
C LEU A 351 -12.53 -12.48 30.95
N ASN A 352 -11.51 -11.86 31.55
CA ASN A 352 -11.45 -10.41 31.66
C ASN A 352 -11.32 -9.76 30.28
N TRP A 353 -10.52 -10.34 29.38
CA TRP A 353 -10.42 -9.87 28.00
C TRP A 353 -11.76 -9.98 27.26
N LEU A 354 -12.40 -11.16 27.26
CA LEU A 354 -13.70 -11.35 26.62
C LEU A 354 -14.76 -10.37 27.13
N LYS A 355 -14.76 -10.05 28.43
CA LYS A 355 -15.67 -9.06 29.02
C LYS A 355 -15.31 -7.63 28.65
N LYS A 356 -14.03 -7.26 28.78
CA LYS A 356 -13.53 -5.91 28.49
C LYS A 356 -13.83 -5.50 27.05
N ASP A 357 -13.56 -6.41 26.12
CA ASP A 357 -13.74 -6.14 24.68
C ASP A 357 -15.15 -6.54 24.21
N ASN A 358 -16.02 -6.96 25.14
CA ASN A 358 -17.40 -7.34 24.92
C ASN A 358 -17.56 -8.39 23.82
N ILE A 359 -16.67 -9.39 23.77
CA ILE A 359 -16.70 -10.47 22.78
C ILE A 359 -17.93 -11.34 23.03
N LYS A 360 -18.85 -11.39 22.06
CA LYS A 360 -20.11 -12.17 22.13
C LYS A 360 -20.19 -13.27 21.09
N LEU A 361 -19.41 -13.17 20.02
CA LEU A 361 -19.30 -14.20 19.00
C LEU A 361 -17.82 -14.48 18.72
N LEU A 362 -17.46 -15.75 18.73
CA LEU A 362 -16.10 -16.23 18.53
C LEU A 362 -16.05 -17.07 17.26
N ILE A 363 -15.23 -16.64 16.29
CA ILE A 363 -15.08 -17.30 14.98
C ILE A 363 -13.60 -17.62 14.76
N PHE A 364 -13.26 -18.91 14.66
CA PHE A 364 -11.86 -19.35 14.48
C PHE A 364 -11.77 -20.61 13.62
N HIS A 365 -10.63 -20.82 12.95
CA HIS A 365 -10.40 -22.06 12.20
C HIS A 365 -10.26 -23.26 13.12
N SER A 366 -10.78 -24.41 12.69
CA SER A 366 -10.71 -25.70 13.39
C SER A 366 -9.29 -26.17 13.71
N GLN A 367 -8.26 -25.61 13.08
CA GLN A 367 -6.86 -25.91 13.35
C GLN A 367 -6.27 -25.10 14.52
N ARG A 368 -7.01 -24.13 15.08
CA ARG A 368 -6.53 -23.31 16.19
C ARG A 368 -6.74 -24.02 17.53
N GLU A 369 -5.75 -24.83 17.92
CA GLU A 369 -5.75 -25.63 19.15
C GLU A 369 -6.07 -24.82 20.41
N ARG A 370 -5.53 -23.59 20.52
CA ARG A 370 -5.77 -22.69 21.67
C ARG A 370 -7.25 -22.40 21.89
N TYR A 371 -7.97 -22.14 20.80
CA TYR A 371 -9.41 -21.87 20.87
C TYR A 371 -10.22 -23.13 21.08
N LEU A 372 -9.83 -24.26 20.46
CA LEU A 372 -10.44 -25.56 20.72
C LEU A 372 -10.33 -25.97 22.20
N GLU A 373 -9.16 -25.78 22.80
CA GLU A 373 -8.94 -26.09 24.20
C GLU A 373 -9.69 -25.13 25.13
N LEU A 374 -9.75 -23.84 24.80
CA LEU A 374 -10.54 -22.86 25.54
C LEU A 374 -12.03 -23.25 25.59
N VAL A 375 -12.64 -23.55 24.44
CA VAL A 375 -14.06 -23.93 24.40
C VAL A 375 -14.32 -25.29 25.08
N LYS A 376 -13.35 -26.20 25.05
CA LYS A 376 -13.41 -27.50 25.76
C LYS A 376 -13.35 -27.32 27.28
N ARG A 377 -12.55 -26.37 27.78
CA ARG A 377 -12.38 -26.11 29.22
C ARG A 377 -13.54 -25.32 29.83
N GLU A 378 -14.23 -24.48 29.07
CA GLU A 378 -15.36 -23.67 29.54
C GLU A 378 -16.66 -23.92 28.75
N PRO A 379 -17.21 -25.16 28.75
CA PRO A 379 -18.40 -25.49 27.96
C PRO A 379 -19.66 -24.73 28.40
N GLY A 380 -19.69 -24.21 29.64
CA GLY A 380 -20.78 -23.36 30.12
C GLY A 380 -20.77 -21.94 29.53
N ILE A 381 -19.60 -21.45 29.13
CA ILE A 381 -19.41 -20.10 28.60
C ILE A 381 -19.55 -20.09 27.08
N PHE A 382 -18.99 -21.10 26.40
CA PHE A 382 -18.98 -21.16 24.95
C PHE A 382 -20.05 -22.11 24.43
N LYS A 383 -21.08 -21.58 23.78
CA LYS A 383 -22.11 -22.39 23.13
C LYS A 383 -21.77 -22.54 21.66
N PHE A 384 -21.55 -23.77 21.21
CA PHE A 384 -21.40 -24.05 19.78
C PHE A 384 -22.66 -23.61 19.04
N VAL A 385 -22.47 -22.82 17.97
CA VAL A 385 -23.56 -22.38 17.11
C VAL A 385 -23.60 -23.26 15.87
N LYS A 386 -22.49 -23.32 15.15
CA LYS A 386 -22.33 -24.14 13.94
C LYS A 386 -20.88 -24.17 13.45
N ASP A 387 -20.61 -25.06 12.51
CA ASP A 387 -19.45 -24.95 11.63
C ASP A 387 -19.74 -23.93 10.50
N GLY A 388 -18.73 -23.13 10.16
CA GLY A 388 -18.71 -22.21 9.04
C GLY A 388 -17.94 -22.78 7.85
N GLU A 389 -17.92 -22.03 6.75
CA GLU A 389 -17.06 -22.38 5.62
C GLU A 389 -15.58 -22.26 5.96
N PHE A 390 -14.68 -22.79 5.11
CA PHE A 390 -13.23 -22.80 5.32
C PHE A 390 -12.75 -23.47 6.62
N GLY A 391 -13.55 -24.38 7.18
CA GLY A 391 -13.25 -25.05 8.44
C GLY A 391 -13.34 -24.10 9.65
N LEU A 392 -14.09 -23.01 9.54
CA LEU A 392 -14.35 -22.12 10.67
C LEU A 392 -15.32 -22.76 11.66
N LYS A 393 -15.18 -22.43 12.94
CA LYS A 393 -16.12 -22.78 14.01
C LYS A 393 -16.65 -21.52 14.64
N ILE A 394 -17.96 -21.50 14.91
CA ILE A 394 -18.66 -20.36 15.47
C ILE A 394 -19.22 -20.71 16.85
N TYR A 395 -18.85 -19.92 17.85
CA TYR A 395 -19.33 -20.05 19.22
C TYR A 395 -19.94 -18.74 19.72
N GLU A 396 -21.06 -18.83 20.44
CA GLU A 396 -21.65 -17.73 21.21
C GLU A 396 -20.99 -17.69 22.59
N VAL A 397 -20.60 -16.50 23.05
CA VAL A 397 -19.95 -16.29 24.35
C VAL A 397 -20.98 -15.78 25.36
N LYS A 398 -21.26 -16.58 26.40
CA LYS A 398 -22.23 -16.30 27.47
C LYS A 398 -21.56 -15.69 28.70
N LEU A 399 -21.08 -14.45 28.58
CA LEU A 399 -20.41 -13.70 29.65
C LEU A 399 -21.08 -12.40 30.04
#